data_AF-A0A8B7E1E1-F1
#
_entry.id   AF-A0A8B7E1E1-F1
#
_cell.length_a   1.000
_cell.length_b   1.000
_cell.length_c   1.000
_cell.angle_alpha   90.00
_cell.angle_beta   90.00
_cell.angle_gamma   90.00
#
_symmetry.space_group_name_H-M   'P 1'
#
loop_
_entity.id
_entity.type
_entity.pdbx_description
1 polymer ?
#
loop_
_entity_poly.entity_id
_entity_poly.type
_entity_poly.pdbx_seq_one_letter_code
_entity_poly.pdbx_strand_id
1 'polypeptide(L)'
;MNPIWSFIQRNQTVLQTEKYQFVCANIQKRQPSLCYQREISTGIITFFSIQLLNLIGYDSVTEVIYGRTHRNNVIEMNINNKKPLIITMERCSKLNACQPFFS
;
A
#
# COMPACT_ATOMS: atom_id res chain seq x y z
N MET A 1 17.78 -4.67 3.39
CA MET A 1 17.13 -3.97 4.52
C MET A 1 15.65 -4.30 4.50
N ASN A 2 15.07 -4.60 5.66
CA ASN A 2 13.63 -4.89 5.78
C ASN A 2 12.80 -3.59 5.60
N PRO A 3 11.59 -3.65 5.02
CA PRO A 3 10.73 -2.48 4.92
C PRO A 3 10.40 -1.92 6.31
N ILE A 4 10.55 -0.61 6.46
CA ILE A 4 10.27 0.12 7.70
C ILE A 4 8.84 0.65 7.61
N TRP A 5 7.99 0.15 8.49
CA TRP A 5 6.65 0.68 8.70
C TRP A 5 6.72 1.89 9.63
N SER A 6 6.21 3.03 9.16
CA SER A 6 5.99 4.18 10.04
C SER A 6 4.50 4.54 9.99
N PHE A 7 3.76 4.17 11.04
CA PHE A 7 2.38 4.62 11.18
C PHE A 7 2.41 6.04 11.75
N ILE A 8 2.53 7.03 10.87
CA ILE A 8 2.58 8.44 11.27
C ILE A 8 1.15 8.96 11.33
N GLN A 9 0.61 9.02 12.56
CA GLN A 9 -0.69 9.56 12.95
C GLN A 9 -1.93 8.79 12.49
N ARG A 10 -3.02 8.92 13.26
CA ARG A 10 -4.31 8.20 13.18
C ARG A 10 -4.99 8.13 11.79
N ASN A 11 -4.48 8.80 10.76
CA ASN A 11 -5.11 8.95 9.44
C ASN A 11 -4.18 8.66 8.24
N GLN A 12 -2.96 8.17 8.44
CA GLN A 12 -2.02 7.93 7.34
C GLN A 12 -1.21 6.65 7.54
N THR A 13 -1.07 5.87 6.48
CA THR A 13 -0.20 4.69 6.42
C THR A 13 1.01 5.02 5.56
N VAL A 14 2.21 4.83 6.11
CA VAL A 14 3.47 4.97 5.37
C VAL A 14 4.23 3.64 5.41
N LEU A 15 4.49 3.08 4.23
CA LEU A 15 5.30 1.90 4.02
C LEU A 15 6.59 2.34 3.34
N GLN A 16 7.71 2.26 4.03
CA GLN A 16 9.01 2.61 3.47
C GLN A 16 9.81 1.35 3.14
N THR A 17 10.36 1.32 1.93
CA THR A 17 11.24 0.26 1.42
C THR A 17 12.60 0.88 1.07
N GLU A 18 13.52 0.11 0.52
CA GLU A 18 14.80 0.65 0.05
C GLU A 18 14.65 1.62 -1.13
N LYS A 19 13.71 1.35 -2.05
CA LYS A 19 13.55 2.11 -3.29
C LYS A 19 12.38 3.09 -3.23
N TYR A 20 11.31 2.69 -2.54
CA TYR A 20 10.03 3.39 -2.56
C TYR A 20 9.51 3.71 -1.16
N GLN A 21 8.94 4.89 -1.02
CA GLN A 21 8.07 5.27 0.08
C GLN A 21 6.64 5.29 -0.43
N PHE A 22 5.79 4.45 0.12
CA PHE A 22 4.37 4.46 -0.17
C PHE A 22 3.61 5.17 0.92
N VAL A 23 2.66 6.00 0.52
CA VAL A 23 1.89 6.84 1.42
C VAL A 23 0.43 6.77 1.05
N CYS A 24 -0.41 6.47 2.02
CA CYS A 24 -1.87 6.51 1.91
C CYS A 24 -2.44 7.32 3.06
N ALA A 25 -3.20 8.37 2.76
CA ALA A 25 -3.90 9.18 3.76
C ALA A 25 -5.42 9.08 3.59
N ASN A 26 -6.12 8.88 4.70
CA ASN A 26 -7.57 9.03 4.77
C ASN A 26 -7.90 10.52 4.62
N ILE A 27 -8.49 10.90 3.48
CA ILE A 27 -8.97 12.27 3.33
C ILE A 27 -10.25 12.45 4.14
N GLN A 28 -10.26 13.49 4.97
CA GLN A 28 -11.47 13.98 5.61
C GLN A 28 -12.26 14.82 4.59
N LYS A 29 -13.54 14.49 4.35
CA LYS A 29 -14.52 15.08 3.39
C LYS A 29 -14.64 14.32 2.04
N ARG A 30 -15.44 14.85 1.10
CA ARG A 30 -15.87 14.23 -0.20
C ARG A 30 -14.74 14.01 -1.22
N GLN A 31 -13.47 13.98 -0.83
CA GLN A 31 -12.34 13.83 -1.74
C GLN A 31 -11.74 12.41 -1.68
N PRO A 32 -11.28 11.85 -2.81
CA PRO A 32 -10.60 10.54 -2.87
C PRO A 32 -9.42 10.42 -1.91
N SER A 33 -9.19 9.28 -1.27
CA SER A 33 -7.94 9.00 -0.54
C SER A 33 -6.69 9.28 -1.39
N LEU A 34 -5.73 10.05 -0.86
CA LEU A 34 -4.45 10.30 -1.53
C LEU A 34 -3.51 9.11 -1.25
N CYS A 35 -3.40 8.21 -2.22
CA CYS A 35 -2.43 7.13 -2.21
C CYS A 35 -1.41 7.28 -3.33
N TYR A 36 -0.15 7.32 -2.96
CA TYR A 36 0.95 7.51 -3.90
C TYR A 36 2.20 6.73 -3.51
N GLN A 37 3.04 6.54 -4.50
CA GLN A 37 4.39 6.02 -4.38
C GLN A 37 5.37 7.16 -4.64
N ARG A 38 6.39 7.27 -3.80
CA ARG A 38 7.52 8.18 -3.98
C ARG A 38 8.78 7.36 -4.14
N GLU A 39 9.53 7.58 -5.21
CA GLU A 39 10.88 7.03 -5.34
C GLU A 39 11.84 7.83 -4.44
N ILE A 40 12.58 7.13 -3.57
CA ILE A 40 13.38 7.78 -2.52
C ILE A 40 14.57 8.54 -3.12
N SER A 41 15.23 7.95 -4.13
CA SER A 41 16.43 8.51 -4.76
C SER A 41 16.14 9.78 -5.58
N THR A 42 15.05 9.78 -6.35
CA THR A 42 14.71 10.88 -7.27
C THR A 42 13.69 11.85 -6.68
N GLY A 43 12.94 11.42 -5.66
CA GLY A 43 11.81 12.16 -5.11
C GLY A 43 10.55 12.15 -5.98
N ILE A 44 10.55 11.45 -7.12
CA ILE A 44 9.42 11.41 -8.06
C ILE A 44 8.20 10.77 -7.38
N ILE A 45 7.03 11.42 -7.53
CA ILE A 45 5.75 10.97 -6.98
C ILE A 45 4.87 10.41 -8.09
N THR A 46 4.37 9.20 -7.91
CA THR A 46 3.39 8.54 -8.78
C THR A 46 2.14 8.22 -7.99
N PHE A 47 1.00 8.80 -8.38
CA PHE A 47 -0.29 8.51 -7.77
C PHE A 47 -0.82 7.15 -8.24
N PHE A 48 -1.47 6.42 -7.34
CA PHE A 48 -2.16 5.19 -7.68
C PHE A 48 -3.50 5.50 -8.35
N SER A 49 -3.85 4.68 -9.35
CA SER A 49 -5.13 4.76 -10.07
C SER A 49 -6.32 4.28 -9.23
N ILE A 50 -6.07 3.59 -8.11
CA ILE A 50 -7.07 3.04 -7.21
C ILE A 50 -7.04 3.73 -5.85
N GLN A 51 -8.22 3.96 -5.28
CA GLN A 51 -8.40 4.50 -3.94
C GLN A 51 -8.18 3.42 -2.90
N LEU A 52 -7.02 3.46 -2.25
CA LEU A 52 -6.67 2.62 -1.12
C LEU A 52 -6.93 3.40 0.18
N LEU A 53 -7.54 2.74 1.16
CA LEU A 53 -7.66 3.24 2.52
C LEU A 53 -6.29 3.20 3.21
N ASN A 54 -5.58 2.08 3.03
CA ASN A 54 -4.25 1.85 3.58
C ASN A 54 -3.50 0.80 2.76
N LEU A 55 -2.18 0.82 2.90
CA LEU A 55 -1.30 -0.20 2.38
C LEU A 55 -1.03 -1.23 3.45
N ILE A 56 -1.20 -2.50 3.07
CA ILE A 56 -1.11 -3.66 3.93
C ILE A 56 0.28 -4.29 3.87
N GLY A 57 0.92 -4.22 2.69
CA GLY A 57 2.16 -4.94 2.45
C GLY A 57 2.85 -4.56 1.15
N TYR A 58 4.11 -4.96 1.04
CA TYR A 58 4.88 -4.92 -0.19
C TYR A 58 5.80 -6.13 -0.26
N ASP A 59 5.84 -6.78 -1.43
CA ASP A 59 6.80 -7.81 -1.79
C ASP A 59 7.81 -7.23 -2.79
N SER A 60 9.07 -7.17 -2.38
CA SER A 60 10.16 -6.61 -3.19
C SER A 60 10.62 -7.53 -4.33
N VAL A 61 10.33 -8.83 -4.27
CA VAL A 61 10.72 -9.80 -5.30
C VAL A 61 9.75 -9.73 -6.46
N THR A 62 8.45 -9.67 -6.16
CA THR A 62 7.39 -9.64 -7.18
C THR A 62 6.93 -8.22 -7.53
N GLU A 63 7.43 -7.22 -6.80
CA GLU A 63 7.05 -5.81 -6.91
C GLU A 63 5.54 -5.59 -6.77
N VAL A 64 4.92 -6.40 -5.91
CA VAL A 64 3.49 -6.36 -5.61
C VAL A 64 3.26 -5.60 -4.31
N ILE A 65 2.34 -4.65 -4.33
CA ILE A 65 1.78 -4.05 -3.12
C ILE A 65 0.44 -4.68 -2.78
N TYR A 66 0.17 -4.75 -1.49
CA TYR A 66 -1.11 -5.17 -0.94
C TYR A 66 -1.76 -3.97 -0.28
N GLY A 67 -3.06 -3.78 -0.48
CA GLY A 67 -3.78 -2.65 0.09
C GLY A 67 -5.23 -2.97 0.41
N ARG A 68 -5.84 -2.20 1.30
CA ARG A 68 -7.28 -2.27 1.60
C ARG A 68 -7.99 -1.13 0.93
N THR A 69 -9.14 -1.39 0.35
CA THR A 69 -10.03 -0.36 -0.20
C THR A 69 -11.04 0.13 0.86
N HIS A 70 -11.74 1.23 0.58
CA HIS A 70 -12.85 1.71 1.42
C HIS A 70 -13.98 0.69 1.61
N ARG A 71 -14.18 -0.22 0.64
CA ARG A 71 -15.16 -1.30 0.71
C ARG A 71 -14.66 -2.52 1.48
N ASN A 72 -13.56 -2.39 2.21
CA ASN A 72 -12.96 -3.47 2.98
C ASN A 72 -12.42 -4.65 2.13
N ASN A 73 -12.28 -4.47 0.81
CA ASN A 73 -11.63 -5.47 -0.04
C ASN A 73 -10.11 -5.36 0.08
N VAL A 74 -9.44 -6.51 0.14
CA VAL A 74 -7.99 -6.61 -0.02
C VAL A 74 -7.68 -6.69 -1.50
N ILE A 75 -6.73 -5.88 -1.95
CA ILE A 75 -6.22 -5.94 -3.31
C ILE A 75 -4.73 -6.26 -3.31
N GLU A 76 -4.28 -6.91 -4.38
CA GLU A 76 -2.89 -6.97 -4.78
C GLU A 76 -2.71 -6.18 -6.07
N MET A 77 -1.63 -5.43 -6.19
CA MET A 77 -1.32 -4.64 -7.38
C MET A 77 0.18 -4.70 -7.65
N ASN A 78 0.57 -5.14 -8.84
CA ASN A 78 1.94 -5.00 -9.30
C ASN A 78 2.20 -3.55 -9.72
N ILE A 79 3.28 -2.93 -9.20
CA ILE A 79 3.58 -1.51 -9.41
C ILE A 79 3.94 -1.16 -10.87
N ASN A 80 4.45 -2.14 -11.63
CA ASN A 80 4.79 -1.94 -13.05
C ASN A 80 3.55 -2.01 -13.92
N ASN A 81 2.69 -3.00 -13.68
CA ASN A 81 1.50 -3.23 -14.50
C ASN A 81 0.29 -2.41 -14.06
N LYS A 82 0.30 -1.86 -12.84
CA LYS A 82 -0.74 -0.98 -12.25
C LYS A 82 -2.17 -1.53 -12.34
N LYS A 83 -2.31 -2.86 -12.41
CA LYS A 83 -3.60 -3.57 -12.45
C LYS A 83 -3.92 -4.12 -11.07
N PRO A 84 -4.95 -3.61 -10.37
CA PRO A 84 -5.37 -4.16 -9.09
C PRO A 84 -6.22 -5.42 -9.28
N LEU A 85 -5.93 -6.45 -8.49
CA LEU A 85 -6.72 -7.67 -8.38
C LEU A 85 -7.26 -7.78 -6.95
N ILE A 86 -8.55 -8.08 -6.81
CA ILE A 86 -9.14 -8.36 -5.49
C ILE A 86 -8.73 -9.77 -5.06
N ILE A 87 -8.23 -9.90 -3.83
CA ILE A 87 -7.85 -11.18 -3.24
C ILE A 87 -8.66 -11.46 -1.98
N THR A 88 -8.80 -12.74 -1.64
CA THR A 88 -9.42 -13.16 -0.38
C THR A 88 -8.50 -12.88 0.80
N MET A 89 -9.09 -12.66 1.98
CA MET A 89 -8.31 -12.51 3.22
C MET A 89 -7.48 -13.76 3.53
N GLU A 90 -7.98 -14.96 3.22
CA GLU A 90 -7.27 -16.22 3.40
C GLU A 90 -6.00 -16.32 2.52
N ARG A 91 -6.03 -15.76 1.31
CA ARG A 91 -4.83 -15.68 0.48
C ARG A 91 -3.82 -14.70 1.07
N CYS A 92 -4.29 -13.55 1.55
CA CYS A 92 -3.43 -12.54 2.17
C CYS A 92 -2.80 -13.06 3.47
N SER A 93 -3.52 -13.79 4.32
CA SER A 93 -2.96 -14.31 5.58
C SER A 93 -1.80 -15.31 5.40
N LYS A 94 -1.72 -15.96 4.24
CA LYS A 94 -0.62 -16.87 3.87
C LYS A 94 0.62 -16.12 3.35
N LEU A 95 0.53 -14.81 3.13
CA LEU A 95 1.62 -13.99 2.60
C LEU A 95 2.32 -13.24 3.74
N ASN A 96 3.64 -13.37 3.82
CA ASN A 96 4.46 -12.66 4.81
C ASN A 96 4.30 -11.14 4.70
N ALA A 97 4.13 -10.62 3.48
CA ALA A 97 3.92 -9.20 3.23
C ALA A 97 2.63 -8.65 3.89
N CYS A 98 1.62 -9.48 4.14
CA CYS A 98 0.35 -9.10 4.75
C CYS A 98 0.32 -9.23 6.30
N GLN A 99 1.31 -9.88 6.91
CA GLN A 99 1.31 -10.20 8.35
C GLN A 99 1.15 -9.00 9.31
N PRO A 100 1.66 -7.78 9.03
CA PRO A 100 1.55 -6.65 9.95
C PRO A 100 0.12 -6.16 10.24
N PHE A 101 -0.89 -6.65 9.51
CA PHE A 101 -2.28 -6.18 9.60
C PHE A 101 -3.23 -7.16 10.30
N PHE A 102 -2.79 -8.39 10.57
CA PHE A 102 -3.58 -9.40 11.26
C PHE A 102 -3.12 -9.66 12.70
N SER A 103 -2.05 -8.99 13.14
CA SER A 103 -1.55 -8.98 14.52
C SER A 103 -2.22 -7.91 15.38
#